data_AF-A0A0S6U7N9-F1
#
_entry.id   AF-A0A0S6U7N9-F1
#
_cell.length_a   1.000
_cell.length_b   1.000
_cell.length_c   1.000
_cell.angle_alpha   90.00
_cell.angle_beta   90.00
_cell.angle_gamma   90.00
#
_symmetry.space_group_name_H-M   'P 1'
#
loop_
_entity.id
_entity.type
_entity.pdbx_description
1 polymer ?
#
loop_
_entity_poly.entity_id
_entity_poly.type
_entity_poly.pdbx_seq_one_letter_code
_entity_poly.pdbx_strand_id
1 'polypeptide(L)'
;MSNLKNVNLEVANFAMMCVEEVNKPEEKNCKDKRKETNKRKIDSKEYKSLVKKMSALIQKNGFIGTLVFNLSKVKKEHHKEVLKNIIEWNKKNLKINGIHKFKKDEMIFEKNNDVEIIKEYINWITKLEPVEYRLITKEMMSLFGWIKRFADGMIEDKAELIKGDQ
;
A
#
# COMPACT_ATOMS: atom_id res chain seq x y z
N MET A 1 -7.48 -9.73 31.13
CA MET A 1 -6.24 -9.06 30.71
C MET A 1 -6.18 -9.08 29.19
N SER A 2 -6.40 -7.94 28.54
CA SER A 2 -6.46 -7.85 27.08
C SER A 2 -5.13 -8.24 26.47
N ASN A 3 -5.15 -9.22 25.56
CA ASN A 3 -4.03 -9.58 24.71
C ASN A 3 -3.51 -8.31 24.04
N LEU A 4 -2.38 -7.78 24.53
CA LEU A 4 -1.76 -6.54 24.05
C LEU A 4 -1.19 -6.84 22.67
N LYS A 5 -2.07 -6.86 21.67
CA LYS A 5 -1.70 -6.99 20.26
C LYS A 5 -0.64 -5.94 19.97
N ASN A 6 0.56 -6.41 19.65
CA ASN A 6 1.69 -5.54 19.38
C ASN A 6 1.43 -4.85 18.04
N VAL A 7 0.84 -3.66 18.08
CA VAL A 7 0.48 -2.87 16.90
C VAL A 7 1.69 -2.63 15.98
N ASN A 8 2.89 -2.49 16.56
CA ASN A 8 4.13 -2.34 15.79
C ASN A 8 4.49 -3.61 15.02
N LEU A 9 4.23 -4.79 15.60
CA LEU A 9 4.38 -6.06 14.90
C LEU A 9 3.33 -6.23 13.81
N GLU A 10 2.08 -5.83 14.05
CA GLU A 10 1.01 -5.91 13.05
C GLU A 10 1.31 -5.06 11.81
N VAL A 11 1.76 -3.81 12.00
CA VAL A 11 2.13 -2.93 10.88
C VAL A 11 3.36 -3.44 10.13
N ALA A 12 4.35 -3.99 10.84
CA ALA A 12 5.54 -4.56 10.23
C ALA A 12 5.17 -5.79 9.38
N ASN A 13 4.36 -6.70 9.92
CA ASN A 13 3.89 -7.89 9.20
C ASN A 13 3.10 -7.50 7.94
N PHE A 14 2.15 -6.56 8.05
CA PHE A 14 1.39 -6.11 6.88
C PHE A 14 2.31 -5.44 5.85
N ALA A 15 3.24 -4.59 6.28
CA ALA A 15 4.19 -3.93 5.39
C ALA A 15 5.08 -4.93 4.64
N MET A 16 5.53 -6.00 5.30
CA MET A 16 6.27 -7.09 4.68
C MET A 16 5.42 -7.77 3.59
N MET A 17 4.17 -8.12 3.89
CA MET A 17 3.26 -8.72 2.91
C MET A 17 3.05 -7.84 1.67
N CYS A 18 2.96 -6.52 1.84
CA CYS A 18 2.86 -5.59 0.70
C CYS A 18 4.07 -5.68 -0.23
N VAL A 19 5.28 -5.78 0.34
CA VAL A 19 6.53 -5.85 -0.42
C VAL A 19 6.67 -7.23 -1.08
N GLU A 20 6.35 -8.30 -0.37
CA GLU A 20 6.34 -9.67 -0.90
C GLU A 20 5.42 -9.80 -2.11
N GLU A 21 4.18 -9.28 -2.04
CA GLU A 21 3.21 -9.36 -3.13
C GLU A 21 3.73 -8.72 -4.42
N VAL A 22 4.49 -7.64 -4.31
CA VAL A 22 5.08 -6.92 -5.44
C VAL A 22 6.41 -7.54 -5.90
N ASN A 23 7.13 -8.22 -5.00
CA ASN A 23 8.44 -8.82 -5.27
C ASN A 23 8.39 -10.30 -5.65
N LYS A 24 7.19 -10.90 -5.81
CA LYS A 24 7.07 -12.32 -6.19
C LYS A 24 7.84 -12.57 -7.48
N PRO A 25 8.81 -13.52 -7.50
CA PRO A 25 9.40 -13.97 -8.74
C PRO A 25 8.28 -14.57 -9.61
N GLU A 26 8.34 -14.32 -10.92
CA GLU A 26 7.38 -14.90 -11.85
C GLU A 26 7.29 -16.41 -11.61
N GLU A 27 6.10 -16.91 -11.26
CA GLU A 27 5.81 -18.32 -11.46
C GLU A 27 5.92 -18.54 -12.98
N LYS A 28 7.07 -19.06 -13.42
CA LYS A 28 7.20 -19.65 -14.76
C LYS A 28 6.15 -20.76 -14.83
N ASN A 29 5.01 -20.45 -15.42
CA ASN A 29 3.91 -21.37 -15.63
C ASN A 29 4.42 -22.69 -16.22
N CYS A 30 4.52 -23.73 -15.39
CA CYS A 30 4.29 -25.11 -15.84
C CYS A 30 2.81 -25.18 -16.23
N LYS A 31 2.55 -24.95 -17.53
CA LYS A 31 1.35 -25.32 -18.30
C LYS A 31 0.13 -25.76 -17.46
N ASP A 32 -0.66 -24.81 -16.97
CA ASP A 32 -2.09 -25.07 -16.76
C ASP A 32 -2.95 -23.82 -17.00
N LYS A 33 -3.63 -23.81 -18.15
CA LYS A 33 -4.41 -22.69 -18.71
C LYS A 33 -5.79 -22.54 -18.05
N ARG A 34 -5.89 -22.45 -16.71
CA ARG A 34 -7.19 -22.22 -16.03
C ARG A 34 -7.09 -21.31 -14.82
N LYS A 35 -6.80 -20.03 -15.07
CA LYS A 35 -7.41 -18.80 -14.48
C LYS A 35 -6.47 -17.63 -14.74
N GLU A 36 -6.39 -17.23 -16.01
CA GLU A 36 -5.64 -16.06 -16.44
C GLU A 36 -6.44 -14.79 -16.08
N THR A 37 -6.38 -14.40 -14.81
CA THR A 37 -6.73 -13.04 -14.42
C THR A 37 -5.59 -12.15 -14.92
N ASN A 38 -5.86 -11.30 -15.91
CA ASN A 38 -5.01 -10.19 -16.37
C ASN A 38 -4.62 -9.24 -15.21
N LYS A 39 -3.79 -9.71 -14.27
CA LYS A 39 -3.17 -8.87 -13.23
C LYS A 39 -1.99 -8.22 -13.92
N ARG A 40 -2.14 -6.95 -14.30
CA ARG A 40 -1.05 -6.17 -14.91
C ARG A 40 0.15 -6.20 -13.96
N LYS A 41 1.33 -6.48 -14.51
CA LYS A 41 2.58 -6.64 -13.76
C LYS A 41 2.92 -5.34 -13.03
N ILE A 42 3.20 -5.43 -11.74
CA ILE A 42 3.70 -4.31 -10.94
C ILE A 42 5.22 -4.32 -11.06
N ASP A 43 5.81 -3.18 -11.43
CA ASP A 43 7.26 -3.01 -11.40
C ASP A 43 7.70 -2.77 -9.95
N SER A 44 8.43 -3.75 -9.37
CA SER A 44 8.89 -3.70 -7.98
C SER A 44 9.86 -2.56 -7.71
N LYS A 45 10.64 -2.12 -8.71
CA LYS A 45 11.61 -1.02 -8.56
C LYS A 45 10.91 0.33 -8.57
N GLU A 46 9.91 0.50 -9.43
CA GLU A 46 9.07 1.70 -9.39
C GLU A 46 8.27 1.76 -8.08
N TYR A 47 7.74 0.63 -7.61
CA TYR A 47 7.10 0.53 -6.30
C TYR A 47 8.04 0.94 -5.16
N LYS A 48 9.25 0.35 -5.10
CA LYS A 48 10.30 0.72 -4.13
C LYS A 48 10.59 2.22 -4.16
N SER A 49 10.79 2.79 -5.35
CA SER A 49 11.06 4.23 -5.53
C SER A 49 9.91 5.10 -5.02
N LEU A 50 8.66 4.68 -5.23
CA LEU A 50 7.47 5.39 -4.77
C LEU A 50 7.34 5.32 -3.25
N VAL A 51 7.36 4.13 -2.65
CA VAL A 51 7.13 3.94 -1.20
C VAL A 51 8.19 4.64 -0.35
N LYS A 52 9.44 4.74 -0.85
CA LYS A 52 10.52 5.54 -0.21
C LYS A 52 10.19 7.02 -0.06
N LYS A 53 9.33 7.56 -0.94
CA LYS A 53 8.94 8.98 -0.96
C LYS A 53 7.61 9.25 -0.27
N MET A 54 6.82 8.21 0.05
CA MET A 54 5.46 8.37 0.56
C MET A 54 5.38 9.15 1.88
N SER A 55 6.24 8.85 2.85
CA SER A 55 6.27 9.60 4.12
C SER A 55 6.56 11.09 3.91
N ALA A 56 7.48 11.42 2.98
CA ALA A 56 7.79 12.80 2.66
C ALA A 56 6.64 13.51 1.92
N LEU A 57 5.93 12.80 1.04
CA LEU A 57 4.73 13.32 0.37
C LEU A 57 3.62 13.63 1.37
N ILE A 58 3.38 12.74 2.33
CA ILE A 58 2.37 12.93 3.38
C ILE A 58 2.72 14.15 4.24
N GLN A 59 3.99 14.31 4.63
CA GLN A 59 4.43 15.45 5.43
C GLN A 59 4.28 16.79 4.68
N LYS A 60 4.61 16.83 3.38
CA LYS A 60 4.60 18.08 2.59
C LYS A 60 3.22 18.46 2.06
N ASN A 61 2.47 17.48 1.57
CA ASN A 61 1.23 17.70 0.82
C ASN A 61 -0.02 17.29 1.62
N GLY A 62 0.16 16.76 2.83
CA GLY A 62 -0.90 16.11 3.58
C GLY A 62 -1.27 14.73 3.01
N PHE A 63 -2.07 13.99 3.78
CA PHE A 63 -2.48 12.65 3.38
C PHE A 63 -3.44 12.68 2.18
N ILE A 64 -4.45 13.56 2.18
CA ILE A 64 -5.38 13.71 1.03
C ILE A 64 -4.64 14.09 -0.25
N GLY A 65 -3.73 15.06 -0.19
CA GLY A 65 -2.92 15.46 -1.35
C GLY A 65 -2.08 14.31 -1.91
N THR A 66 -1.54 13.47 -1.02
CA THR A 66 -0.80 12.25 -1.40
C THR A 66 -1.70 11.21 -2.06
N LEU A 67 -2.93 11.00 -1.56
CA LEU A 67 -3.90 10.09 -2.17
C LEU A 67 -4.29 10.55 -3.59
N VAL A 68 -4.63 11.83 -3.74
CA VAL A 68 -5.01 12.42 -5.04
C VAL A 68 -3.85 12.37 -6.04
N PHE A 69 -2.62 12.63 -5.58
CA PHE A 69 -1.42 12.49 -6.42
C PHE A 69 -1.29 11.07 -6.97
N ASN A 70 -1.41 10.04 -6.12
CA ASN A 70 -1.33 8.65 -6.57
C ASN A 70 -2.50 8.27 -7.49
N LEU A 71 -3.72 8.75 -7.19
CA LEU A 71 -4.90 8.54 -8.03
C LEU A 71 -4.69 9.13 -9.44
N SER A 72 -4.07 10.32 -9.55
CA SER A 72 -3.75 10.94 -10.84
C SER A 72 -2.79 10.09 -11.70
N LYS A 73 -2.05 9.17 -11.07
CA LYS A 73 -1.09 8.26 -11.70
C LYS A 73 -1.55 6.80 -11.69
N VAL A 74 -2.84 6.52 -11.40
CA VAL A 74 -3.38 5.15 -11.25
C VAL A 74 -3.20 4.25 -12.48
N LYS A 75 -2.95 4.84 -13.66
CA LYS A 75 -2.58 4.08 -14.88
C LYS A 75 -1.25 3.32 -14.72
N LYS A 76 -0.41 3.74 -13.79
CA LYS A 76 0.80 3.03 -13.37
C LYS A 76 0.44 2.10 -12.22
N GLU A 77 0.60 0.79 -12.40
CA GLU A 77 0.10 -0.21 -11.45
C GLU A 77 0.72 -0.08 -10.05
N HIS A 78 1.99 0.35 -9.92
CA HIS A 78 2.60 0.55 -8.61
C HIS A 78 1.94 1.69 -7.80
N HIS A 79 1.43 2.74 -8.45
CA HIS A 79 0.66 3.80 -7.76
C HIS A 79 -0.71 3.29 -7.28
N LYS A 80 -1.36 2.50 -8.13
CA LYS A 80 -2.62 1.83 -7.79
C LYS A 80 -2.44 0.86 -6.63
N GLU A 81 -1.37 0.08 -6.64
CA GLU A 81 -1.04 -0.87 -5.58
C GLU A 81 -0.75 -0.17 -4.25
N VAL A 82 -0.06 0.97 -4.26
CA VAL A 82 0.13 1.78 -3.05
C VAL A 82 -1.21 2.23 -2.44
N LEU A 83 -2.17 2.64 -3.28
CA LEU A 83 -3.52 3.01 -2.81
C LEU A 83 -4.28 1.81 -2.26
N LYS A 84 -4.17 0.64 -2.90
CA LYS A 84 -4.76 -0.62 -2.38
C LYS A 84 -4.18 -0.99 -1.03
N ASN A 85 -2.85 -0.94 -0.87
CA ASN A 85 -2.17 -1.22 0.39
C ASN A 85 -2.63 -0.29 1.53
N ILE A 86 -2.83 0.99 1.24
CA ILE A 86 -3.39 1.96 2.19
C ILE A 86 -4.79 1.53 2.65
N ILE A 87 -5.68 1.23 1.71
CA ILE A 87 -7.08 0.91 2.00
C ILE A 87 -7.17 -0.40 2.78
N GLU A 88 -6.42 -1.42 2.35
CA GLU A 88 -6.37 -2.72 3.03
C GLU A 88 -5.77 -2.62 4.43
N TRP A 89 -4.76 -1.78 4.65
CA TRP A 89 -4.25 -1.53 6.00
C TRP A 89 -5.32 -0.90 6.89
N ASN A 90 -6.06 0.09 6.39
CA ASN A 90 -7.11 0.76 7.16
C ASN A 90 -8.27 -0.19 7.52
N LYS A 91 -8.58 -1.17 6.66
CA LYS A 91 -9.55 -2.25 6.96
C LYS A 91 -9.07 -3.16 8.09
N LYS A 92 -7.78 -3.49 8.11
CA LYS A 92 -7.18 -4.41 9.10
C LYS A 92 -6.81 -3.74 10.42
N ASN A 93 -6.41 -2.47 10.39
CA ASN A 93 -5.94 -1.74 11.56
C ASN A 93 -7.10 -1.46 12.53
N LEU A 94 -7.04 -2.08 13.70
CA LEU A 94 -8.08 -1.99 14.74
C LEU A 94 -8.31 -0.57 15.28
N LYS A 95 -7.33 0.32 15.15
CA LYS A 95 -7.49 1.74 15.53
C LYS A 95 -8.30 2.52 14.51
N ILE A 96 -8.35 2.06 13.26
CA ILE A 96 -8.96 2.78 12.13
C ILE A 96 -10.28 2.15 11.73
N ASN A 97 -10.39 0.83 11.78
CA ASN A 97 -11.53 0.12 11.20
C ASN A 97 -12.87 0.34 11.91
N GLY A 98 -12.88 1.04 13.05
CA GLY A 98 -14.07 1.51 13.77
C GLY A 98 -14.31 3.02 13.69
N ILE A 99 -13.51 3.76 12.92
CA ILE A 99 -13.64 5.22 12.75
C ILE A 99 -14.86 5.57 11.91
N HIS A 100 -15.49 6.71 12.24
CA HIS A 100 -16.62 7.36 11.58
C HIS A 100 -17.09 6.72 10.26
N LYS A 101 -18.10 5.85 10.34
CA LYS A 101 -18.81 5.31 9.17
C LYS A 101 -17.88 4.72 8.11
N PHE A 102 -16.72 4.18 8.52
CA PHE A 102 -15.81 3.53 7.58
C PHE A 102 -16.47 2.27 7.04
N LYS A 103 -16.96 2.36 5.81
CA LYS A 103 -17.67 1.29 5.14
C LYS A 103 -16.71 0.24 4.56
N LYS A 104 -15.89 -0.35 5.43
CA LYS A 104 -14.84 -1.31 5.08
C LYS A 104 -15.35 -2.49 4.23
N ASP A 105 -16.59 -2.90 4.48
CA ASP A 105 -17.24 -4.04 3.83
C ASP A 105 -17.68 -3.70 2.40
N GLU A 106 -17.83 -2.41 2.05
CA GLU A 106 -18.09 -1.93 0.69
C GLU A 106 -16.78 -1.74 -0.12
N MET A 107 -15.62 -1.66 0.55
CA MET A 107 -14.31 -1.43 -0.09
C MET A 107 -13.66 -2.74 -0.57
N ILE A 108 -14.29 -3.39 -1.55
CA ILE A 108 -13.84 -4.68 -2.11
C ILE A 108 -13.31 -4.50 -3.54
N PHE A 109 -11.98 -4.62 -3.71
CA PHE A 109 -11.34 -4.49 -5.02
C PHE A 109 -11.66 -5.67 -5.95
N GLU A 110 -12.34 -5.37 -7.07
CA GLU A 110 -12.71 -6.28 -8.14
C GLU A 110 -12.18 -5.79 -9.49
N LYS A 111 -12.28 -6.64 -10.53
CA LYS A 111 -11.61 -6.47 -11.83
C LYS A 111 -11.85 -5.10 -12.51
N ASN A 112 -12.96 -4.41 -12.20
CA ASN A 112 -13.37 -3.17 -12.88
C ASN A 112 -13.80 -2.02 -11.95
N ASN A 113 -13.72 -2.15 -10.62
CA ASN A 113 -14.22 -1.13 -9.68
C ASN A 113 -13.10 -0.38 -8.92
N ASP A 114 -11.83 -0.77 -9.13
CA ASP A 114 -10.69 -0.29 -8.34
C ASP A 114 -10.62 1.24 -8.20
N VAL A 115 -10.82 1.97 -9.30
CA VAL A 115 -10.73 3.44 -9.32
C VAL A 115 -11.88 4.07 -8.54
N GLU A 116 -13.07 3.48 -8.60
CA GLU A 116 -14.24 4.01 -7.90
C GLU A 116 -14.10 3.84 -6.40
N ILE A 117 -13.67 2.66 -5.94
CA ILE A 117 -13.39 2.40 -4.52
C ILE A 117 -12.35 3.37 -3.98
N ILE A 118 -11.29 3.64 -4.75
CA ILE A 118 -10.26 4.60 -4.36
C ILE A 118 -10.87 6.01 -4.20
N LYS A 119 -11.76 6.43 -5.09
CA LYS A 119 -12.43 7.74 -4.99
C LYS A 119 -13.36 7.80 -3.78
N GLU A 120 -14.15 6.76 -3.55
CA GLU A 120 -15.04 6.66 -2.38
C GLU A 120 -14.24 6.72 -1.08
N TYR A 121 -13.11 6.01 -1.01
CA TYR A 121 -12.20 6.08 0.11
C TYR A 121 -11.65 7.49 0.33
N ILE A 122 -11.20 8.18 -0.72
CA ILE A 122 -10.71 9.57 -0.61
C ILE A 122 -11.83 10.50 -0.13
N ASN A 123 -13.05 10.34 -0.64
CA ASN A 123 -14.23 11.10 -0.22
C ASN A 123 -14.63 10.80 1.23
N TRP A 124 -14.34 9.61 1.75
CA TRP A 124 -14.50 9.31 3.17
C TRP A 124 -13.43 10.03 4.01
N ILE A 125 -12.16 9.99 3.60
CA ILE A 125 -11.06 10.68 4.29
C ILE A 125 -11.33 12.19 4.41
N THR A 126 -11.94 12.83 3.41
CA THR A 126 -12.24 14.27 3.43
C THR A 126 -13.34 14.66 4.42
N LYS A 127 -14.08 13.70 4.96
CA LYS A 127 -15.20 13.90 5.90
C LYS A 127 -14.83 13.57 7.34
N LEU A 128 -13.59 13.15 7.60
CA LEU A 128 -13.13 12.78 8.92
C LEU A 128 -13.01 13.98 9.84
N GLU A 129 -13.30 13.77 11.12
CA GLU A 129 -13.01 14.76 12.15
C GLU A 129 -11.50 14.98 12.28
N PRO A 130 -11.03 16.17 12.70
CA PRO A 130 -9.60 16.47 12.77
C PRO A 130 -8.77 15.46 13.59
N VAL A 131 -9.36 14.88 14.65
CA VAL A 131 -8.70 13.85 15.47
C VAL A 131 -8.51 12.56 14.69
N GLU A 132 -9.55 12.12 13.97
CA GLU A 132 -9.55 10.89 13.17
C GLU A 132 -8.60 11.02 11.98
N TYR A 133 -8.63 12.16 11.29
CA TYR A 133 -7.71 12.45 10.19
C TYR A 133 -6.25 12.42 10.64
N ARG A 134 -5.93 13.01 11.80
CA ARG A 134 -4.58 12.95 12.40
C ARG A 134 -4.17 11.53 12.75
N LEU A 135 -5.08 10.73 13.31
CA LEU A 135 -4.82 9.33 13.64
C LEU A 135 -4.48 8.53 12.38
N ILE A 136 -5.30 8.60 11.33
CA ILE A 136 -5.03 7.90 10.08
C ILE A 136 -3.71 8.38 9.48
N THR A 137 -3.46 9.69 9.43
CA THR A 137 -2.20 10.23 8.92
C THR A 137 -0.99 9.66 9.67
N LYS A 138 -1.06 9.54 11.00
CA LYS A 138 -0.01 8.94 11.83
C LYS A 138 0.20 7.45 11.52
N GLU A 139 -0.88 6.70 11.37
CA GLU A 139 -0.82 5.27 11.04
C GLU A 139 -0.26 5.04 9.63
N MET A 140 -0.56 5.93 8.67
CA MET A 140 0.04 5.90 7.32
C MET A 140 1.54 6.19 7.34
N MET A 141 1.97 7.16 8.17
CA MET A 141 3.40 7.43 8.35
C MET A 141 4.15 6.22 8.91
N SER A 142 3.55 5.50 9.87
CA SER A 142 4.10 4.26 10.42
C SER A 142 4.17 3.15 9.37
N LEU A 143 3.07 2.94 8.64
CA LEU A 143 3.00 1.95 7.56
C LEU A 143 4.10 2.17 6.52
N PHE A 144 4.20 3.37 5.93
CA PHE A 144 5.19 3.66 4.91
C PHE A 144 6.62 3.66 5.46
N GLY A 145 6.81 3.95 6.75
CA GLY A 145 8.10 3.75 7.42
C GLY A 145 8.55 2.29 7.39
N TRP A 146 7.64 1.34 7.62
CA TRP A 146 7.94 -0.10 7.52
C TRP A 146 8.03 -0.60 6.09
N ILE A 147 7.09 -0.24 5.21
CA ILE A 147 7.13 -0.65 3.78
C ILE A 147 8.46 -0.22 3.16
N LYS A 148 8.91 1.01 3.44
CA LYS A 148 10.22 1.48 2.99
C LYS A 148 11.35 0.55 3.43
N ARG A 149 11.42 0.16 4.70
CA ARG A 149 12.49 -0.69 5.24
C ARG A 149 12.50 -2.06 4.57
N PHE A 150 11.33 -2.68 4.40
CA PHE A 150 11.21 -3.96 3.70
C PHE A 150 11.56 -3.83 2.22
N ALA A 151 11.07 -2.78 1.53
CA ALA A 151 11.40 -2.55 0.13
C ALA A 151 12.90 -2.30 -0.09
N ASP A 152 13.57 -1.60 0.83
CA ASP A 152 15.02 -1.40 0.78
C ASP A 152 15.80 -2.72 0.98
N GLY A 153 15.33 -3.63 1.83
CA GLY A 153 16.00 -4.89 2.12
C GLY A 153 15.64 -6.08 1.20
N MET A 154 14.47 -6.05 0.55
CA MET A 154 13.94 -7.22 -0.19
C MET A 154 13.94 -7.03 -1.71
N ILE A 155 13.90 -5.78 -2.20
CA ILE A 155 13.86 -5.50 -3.64
C ILE A 155 15.25 -5.08 -4.09
N GLU A 156 15.92 -5.94 -4.85
CA GLU A 156 17.29 -5.75 -5.33
C GLU A 156 17.42 -4.56 -6.28
N ASP A 157 18.46 -3.75 -6.06
CA ASP A 157 18.85 -2.69 -6.98
C ASP A 157 19.75 -3.28 -8.08
N LYS A 158 19.50 -2.92 -9.35
CA LYS A 158 20.26 -3.41 -10.53
C LYS A 158 21.78 -3.17 -10.45
N ALA A 159 22.25 -2.37 -9.49
CA ALA A 159 23.63 -1.92 -9.35
C ALA A 159 24.59 -2.94 -8.70
N GLU A 160 24.08 -3.97 -8.02
CA GLU A 160 24.93 -4.96 -7.33
C GLU A 160 25.41 -6.10 -8.24
N LEU A 161 24.81 -6.26 -9.42
CA LEU A 161 25.19 -7.30 -10.39
C LEU A 161 26.40 -6.94 -11.28
N ILE A 162 26.92 -5.70 -11.21
CA ILE A 162 28.02 -5.24 -12.08
C ILE A 162 29.36 -5.12 -11.33
N LYS A 163 29.39 -5.32 -10.00
CA LYS A 163 30.61 -5.15 -9.18
C LYS A 163 31.29 -6.45 -8.74
N GLY A 164 30.90 -7.59 -9.32
CA GLY A 164 31.43 -8.91 -8.96
C GLY A 164 32.55 -9.47 -9.86
N ASP A 165 32.78 -8.87 -11.04
CA ASP A 165 33.79 -9.34 -12.00
C ASP A 165 34.79 -8.21 -12.32
N GLN A 166 35.70 -7.91 -11.39
CA GLN A 166 36.97 -7.21 -11.67
C GLN A 166 38.08 -7.75 -10.77
#